data_AF-A0A6J5GSZ6-F1
#
_entry.id   AF-A0A6J5GSZ6-F1
#
_cell.length_a   1.000
_cell.length_b   1.000
_cell.length_c   1.000
_cell.angle_alpha   90.00
_cell.angle_beta   90.00
_cell.angle_gamma   90.00
#
_symmetry.space_group_name_H-M   'P 1'
#
loop_
_entity.id
_entity.type
_entity.pdbx_description
1 polymer ?
#
loop_
_entity_poly.entity_id
_entity_poly.type
_entity_poly.pdbx_seq_one_letter_code
_entity_poly.pdbx_strand_id
1 'polypeptide(L)'
;MQSGTALDFERLKACVRANSDDAAVWRWYSDMMEDRRIECLCVNGNWAVKLDGREIAADRSFDRAARLSYATSRALISIAANG
;
A
#
# COMPACT_ATOMS: atom_id res chain seq x y z
N MET A 1 -10.03 15.02 36.99
CA MET A 1 -9.64 15.45 35.63
C MET A 1 -8.29 14.82 35.28
N GLN A 2 -8.27 13.55 34.86
CA GLN A 2 -7.06 12.82 34.43
C GLN A 2 -7.38 11.77 33.33
N SER A 3 -8.23 12.11 32.35
CA SER A 3 -8.60 11.18 31.25
C SER A 3 -8.24 11.68 29.85
N GLY A 4 -7.62 12.86 29.71
CA GLY A 4 -7.23 13.41 28.40
C GLY A 4 -5.92 12.84 27.86
N THR A 5 -4.89 12.72 28.70
CA THR A 5 -3.52 12.44 28.25
C THR A 5 -3.31 11.03 27.68
N ALA A 6 -3.91 10.01 28.29
CA ALA A 6 -3.81 8.63 27.81
C ALA A 6 -4.54 8.43 26.46
N LEU A 7 -5.74 9.02 26.32
CA LEU A 7 -6.50 8.95 25.07
C LEU A 7 -5.78 9.71 23.94
N ASP A 8 -5.22 10.89 24.24
CA ASP A 8 -4.45 11.66 23.28
C ASP A 8 -3.17 10.93 22.84
N PHE A 9 -2.53 10.21 23.76
CA PHE A 9 -1.37 9.38 23.43
C PHE A 9 -1.74 8.19 22.53
N GLU A 10 -2.88 7.51 22.78
CA GLU A 10 -3.37 6.45 21.88
C GLU A 10 -3.73 6.97 20.49
N ARG A 11 -4.39 8.13 20.42
CA ARG A 11 -4.71 8.79 19.15
C ARG A 11 -3.45 9.16 18.39
N LEU A 12 -2.45 9.74 19.07
CA LEU A 12 -1.18 10.07 18.44
C LEU A 12 -0.48 8.83 17.89
N LYS A 13 -0.43 7.74 18.66
CA LYS A 13 0.13 6.46 18.19
C LYS A 13 -0.60 5.94 16.95
N ALA A 14 -1.93 5.98 16.94
CA ALA A 14 -2.73 5.59 15.79
C ALA A 14 -2.44 6.47 14.55
N CYS A 15 -2.34 7.79 14.72
CA CYS A 15 -2.00 8.73 13.64
C CYS A 15 -0.60 8.48 13.08
N VAL A 16 0.39 8.31 13.95
CA VAL A 16 1.78 8.01 13.54
C VAL A 16 1.82 6.69 12.78
N ARG A 17 1.10 5.67 13.26
CA ARG A 17 1.03 4.38 12.59
C ARG A 17 0.40 4.49 11.21
N ALA A 18 -0.76 5.13 11.10
CA ALA A 18 -1.45 5.34 9.83
C ALA A 18 -0.57 6.11 8.83
N ASN A 19 0.09 7.18 9.27
CA ASN A 19 1.00 7.95 8.42
C ASN A 19 2.22 7.12 7.96
N SER A 20 2.78 6.30 8.85
CA SER A 20 3.90 5.41 8.51
C SER A 20 3.48 4.32 7.52
N ASP A 21 2.29 3.73 7.70
CA ASP A 21 1.76 2.70 6.82
C ASP A 21 1.46 3.30 5.42
N ASP A 22 0.90 4.51 5.36
CA ASP A 22 0.67 5.24 4.11
C ASP A 22 1.97 5.58 3.39
N ALA A 23 2.96 6.10 4.14
CA ALA A 23 4.27 6.42 3.58
C ALA A 23 4.98 5.18 3.02
N ALA A 24 4.78 4.00 3.62
CA ALA A 24 5.36 2.75 3.12
C ALA A 24 4.77 2.35 1.75
N VAL A 25 3.45 2.48 1.58
CA VAL A 25 2.78 2.21 0.29
C VAL A 25 3.35 3.12 -0.80
N TRP A 26 3.43 4.43 -0.53
CA TRP A 26 3.85 5.40 -1.54
C TRP A 26 5.33 5.33 -1.87
N ARG A 27 6.21 5.07 -0.89
CA ARG A 27 7.64 4.81 -1.18
C ARG A 27 7.81 3.61 -2.08
N TRP A 28 7.18 2.49 -1.73
CA TRP A 28 7.23 1.29 -2.58
C TRP A 28 6.71 1.57 -4.00
N TYR A 29 5.60 2.28 -4.12
CA TYR A 29 5.04 2.64 -5.42
C TYR A 29 6.02 3.49 -6.24
N SER A 30 6.61 4.52 -5.62
CA SER A 30 7.62 5.37 -6.24
C SER A 30 8.83 4.55 -6.72
N ASP A 31 9.37 3.67 -5.89
CA ASP A 31 10.50 2.81 -6.26
C ASP A 31 10.16 1.94 -7.49
N MET A 32 8.97 1.32 -7.51
CA MET A 32 8.55 0.49 -8.66
C MET A 32 8.29 1.30 -9.92
N MET A 33 7.84 2.54 -9.79
CA MET A 33 7.67 3.47 -10.92
C MET A 33 9.03 3.88 -11.49
N GLU A 34 9.99 4.22 -10.63
CA GLU A 34 11.37 4.59 -11.02
C GLU A 34 12.07 3.44 -11.74
N ASP A 35 11.88 2.21 -11.25
CA ASP A 35 12.37 0.99 -11.88
C ASP A 35 11.58 0.57 -13.15
N ARG A 36 10.49 1.27 -13.48
CA ARG A 36 9.55 0.95 -14.58
C ARG A 36 8.94 -0.45 -14.48
N ARG A 37 8.75 -0.94 -13.26
CA ARG A 37 8.20 -2.27 -12.97
C ARG A 37 6.71 -2.26 -12.77
N ILE A 38 6.13 -1.12 -12.39
CA ILE A 38 4.70 -0.99 -12.13
C ILE A 38 3.99 -0.26 -13.27
N GLU A 39 2.84 -0.79 -13.65
CA GLU A 39 1.94 -0.19 -14.63
C GLU A 39 0.54 -0.06 -14.00
N CYS A 40 -0.12 1.07 -14.24
CA CYS A 40 -1.47 1.31 -13.74
C CYS A 40 -2.37 1.70 -14.91
N LEU A 41 -3.39 0.90 -15.16
CA LEU A 41 -4.35 1.11 -16.24
C LEU A 41 -5.75 1.29 -15.68
N CYS A 42 -6.47 2.32 -16.13
CA CYS A 42 -7.88 2.51 -15.81
C CYS A 42 -8.74 2.18 -17.04
N VAL A 43 -9.58 1.15 -16.94
CA VAL A 43 -10.53 0.76 -17.98
C VAL A 43 -11.93 0.68 -17.38
N ASN A 44 -12.89 1.39 -17.97
CA ASN A 44 -14.30 1.39 -17.53
C ASN A 44 -14.47 1.71 -16.03
N GLY A 45 -13.64 2.58 -15.47
CA GLY A 45 -13.68 2.96 -14.05
C GLY A 45 -13.10 1.92 -13.10
N ASN A 46 -12.36 0.93 -13.63
CA ASN A 46 -11.63 -0.06 -12.85
C ASN A 46 -10.13 0.11 -13.08
N TRP A 47 -9.38 0.25 -12.00
CA TRP A 47 -7.92 0.26 -12.01
C TRP A 47 -7.39 -1.17 -11.96
N ALA A 48 -6.50 -1.50 -12.87
CA ALA A 48 -5.67 -2.69 -12.84
C ALA A 48 -4.21 -2.25 -12.61
N VAL A 49 -3.55 -2.86 -11.63
CA VAL A 49 -2.14 -2.62 -11.32
C VAL A 49 -1.35 -3.87 -11.67
N LYS A 50 -0.35 -3.69 -12.53
CA LYS A 50 0.58 -4.75 -12.92
C LYS A 50 1.95 -4.47 -12.35
N LEU A 51 2.63 -5.53 -11.91
CA LEU A 51 4.02 -5.52 -11.50
C LEU A 51 4.78 -6.54 -12.35
N ASP A 52 5.87 -6.11 -12.99
CA ASP A 52 6.65 -6.91 -13.94
C ASP A 52 5.76 -7.57 -15.02
N GLY A 53 4.79 -6.80 -15.53
CA GLY A 53 3.82 -7.23 -16.54
C GLY A 53 2.69 -8.14 -16.04
N ARG A 54 2.68 -8.52 -14.76
CA ARG A 54 1.65 -9.38 -14.15
C ARG A 54 0.65 -8.55 -13.35
N GLU A 55 -0.64 -8.72 -13.60
CA GLU A 55 -1.67 -8.09 -12.77
C GLU A 55 -1.64 -8.68 -11.35
N ILE A 56 -1.50 -7.81 -10.35
CA ILE A 56 -1.40 -8.20 -8.94
C ILE A 56 -2.53 -7.64 -8.08
N ALA A 57 -3.26 -6.64 -8.57
CA ALA A 57 -4.48 -6.13 -7.95
C ALA A 57 -5.35 -5.38 -8.95
N ALA A 58 -6.64 -5.33 -8.66
CA ALA A 58 -7.58 -4.46 -9.34
C ALA A 58 -8.64 -3.92 -8.36
N ASP A 59 -9.05 -2.67 -8.54
CA ASP A 59 -10.11 -2.04 -7.74
C ASP A 59 -10.70 -0.83 -8.50
N ARG A 60 -11.90 -0.38 -8.12
CA ARG A 60 -12.48 0.85 -8.69
C ARG A 60 -11.76 2.12 -8.21
N SER A 61 -11.10 2.06 -7.06
CA SER A 61 -10.29 3.15 -6.54
C SER A 61 -8.80 2.88 -6.78
N PHE A 62 -8.10 3.87 -7.35
CA PHE A 62 -6.66 3.78 -7.54
C PHE A 62 -5.91 3.57 -6.21
N ASP A 63 -6.27 4.33 -5.17
CA ASP A 63 -5.65 4.20 -3.84
C ASP A 63 -5.81 2.78 -3.30
N ARG A 64 -7.01 2.20 -3.44
CA ARG A 64 -7.27 0.83 -2.98
C ARG A 64 -6.49 -0.20 -3.80
N ALA A 65 -6.43 -0.03 -5.12
CA ALA A 65 -5.64 -0.90 -5.99
C ALA A 65 -4.14 -0.82 -5.67
N ALA A 66 -3.60 0.37 -5.40
CA ALA A 66 -2.20 0.56 -4.99
C ALA A 66 -1.89 -0.11 -3.65
N ARG A 67 -2.76 0.06 -2.65
CA ARG A 67 -2.61 -0.59 -1.33
C ARG A 67 -2.69 -2.11 -1.41
N LEU A 68 -3.64 -2.64 -2.18
CA LEU A 68 -3.74 -4.08 -2.44
C LEU A 68 -2.48 -4.60 -3.12
N SER A 69 -1.96 -3.88 -4.10
CA SER A 69 -0.74 -4.24 -4.81
C SER A 69 0.47 -4.33 -3.89
N TYR A 70 0.64 -3.36 -2.98
CA TYR A 70 1.69 -3.38 -1.96
C TYR A 70 1.56 -4.58 -1.01
N ALA A 71 0.34 -4.90 -0.56
CA ALA A 71 0.11 -6.06 0.29
C ALA A 71 0.43 -7.37 -0.44
N THR A 72 -0.01 -7.51 -1.70
CA THR A 72 0.26 -8.67 -2.54
C THR A 72 1.76 -8.85 -2.81
N SER A 73 2.47 -7.78 -3.16
CA SER A 73 3.92 -7.84 -3.46
C SER A 73 4.71 -8.32 -2.24
N ARG A 74 4.37 -7.83 -1.05
CA ARG A 74 4.98 -8.29 0.21
C ARG A 74 4.67 -9.75 0.53
N ALA A 75 3.45 -10.21 0.29
CA ALA A 75 3.09 -11.61 0.50
C ALA A 75 3.88 -12.55 -0.43
N LEU A 76 4.04 -12.16 -1.70
CA LEU A 76 4.83 -12.93 -2.68
C LEU A 76 6.31 -13.03 -2.27
N ILE A 77 6.91 -11.93 -1.81
CA ILE A 77 8.30 -11.94 -1.29
C ILE A 77 8.41 -12.86 -0.08
N SER A 78 7.44 -12.80 0.84
CA SER A 78 7.43 -13.66 2.04
C SER A 78 7.31 -15.15 1.70
N ILE A 79 6.59 -15.52 0.64
CA ILE A 79 6.50 -16.92 0.20
C ILE A 79 7.83 -17.37 -0.41
N ALA A 80 8.42 -16.53 -1.27
CA ALA A 80 9.70 -16.84 -1.93
C ALA A 80 10.89 -16.93 -0.94
N ALA A 81 10.84 -16.21 0.18
CA ALA A 81 11.90 -16.22 1.20
C ALA A 81 11.85 -17.42 2.17
N ASN A 82 10.74 -18.17 2.19
CA ASN A 82 10.53 -19.32 3.09
C ASN A 82 10.48 -20.67 2.35
N GLY A 83 10.84 -20.69 1.07
CA GLY A 83 10.83 -21.88 0.20
C GLY A 83 12.22 -22.31 -0.27
#